data_AF-A0A8J4SK70-F1
#
_entry.id   AF-A0A8J4SK70-F1
#
_cell.length_a   1.000
_cell.length_b   1.000
_cell.length_c   1.000
_cell.angle_alpha   90.00
_cell.angle_beta   90.00
_cell.angle_gamma   90.00
#
_symmetry.space_group_name_H-M   'P 1'
#
loop_
_entity.id
_entity.type
_entity.pdbx_description
1 polymer ?
#
loop_
_entity_poly.entity_id
_entity_poly.type
_entity_poly.pdbx_seq_one_letter_code
_entity_poly.pdbx_strand_id
1 'polypeptide(L)'
;MGEVNFAPIREASWFHVVQPFYFGTPTFEVVPILTMILVAIVSVAESTGVFMALGKILDKDLSSKDLARGYRLVQMTRVKTRDVIVVAGGLLVVIGFVPKIAALAQLVPGSVLGGAMVALFGMVVSSGIRILGSQVDLNRHENLFIIACSVGMGLGVTVVPQLFAGAPDWAQIMLGNGIIAGSFTAIFMNLLFNGLGTQATAAKMAERQADVILGDNGKSA
;
A
#
# COMPACT_ATOMS: atom_id res chain seq x y z
N MET A 1 -34.83 6.74 -11.27
CA MET A 1 -33.72 6.59 -12.24
C MET A 1 -32.89 7.85 -12.11
N GLY A 2 -31.65 7.75 -11.61
CA GLY A 2 -30.79 8.91 -11.39
C GLY A 2 -30.24 9.41 -12.71
N GLU A 3 -30.66 10.59 -13.13
CA GLU A 3 -30.15 11.21 -14.36
C GLU A 3 -28.68 11.56 -14.16
N VAL A 4 -27.84 11.02 -15.03
CA VAL A 4 -26.43 11.40 -15.11
C VAL A 4 -26.38 12.85 -15.60
N ASN A 5 -25.96 13.77 -14.73
CA ASN A 5 -25.87 15.18 -15.10
C ASN A 5 -24.63 15.41 -15.98
N PHE A 6 -24.85 15.67 -17.27
CA PHE A 6 -23.79 15.94 -18.25
C PHE A 6 -23.27 17.39 -18.24
N ALA A 7 -23.84 18.29 -17.42
CA ALA A 7 -23.41 19.68 -17.31
C ALA A 7 -21.90 19.85 -17.06
N PRO A 8 -21.25 19.06 -16.18
CA PRO A 8 -19.80 19.17 -15.94
C PRO A 8 -18.95 18.93 -17.19
N ILE A 9 -19.39 18.09 -18.14
CA ILE A 9 -18.65 17.83 -19.39
C ILE A 9 -18.76 19.00 -20.36
N ARG A 10 -19.92 19.66 -20.38
CA ARG A 10 -20.21 20.78 -21.27
C ARG A 10 -19.49 22.04 -20.84
N GLU A 11 -19.38 22.26 -19.54
CA GLU A 11 -18.74 23.43 -18.94
C GLU A 11 -17.22 23.26 -18.81
N ALA A 12 -16.72 22.01 -18.77
CA ALA A 12 -15.29 21.75 -18.73
C ALA A 12 -14.59 22.23 -20.02
N SER A 13 -13.59 23.08 -19.83
CA SER A 13 -12.65 23.47 -20.89
C SER A 13 -11.95 22.24 -21.49
N TRP A 14 -11.67 22.30 -22.80
CA TRP A 14 -10.94 21.25 -23.51
C TRP A 14 -9.48 21.15 -23.08
N PHE A 15 -8.90 22.28 -22.66
CA PHE A 15 -7.54 22.36 -22.17
C PHE A 15 -7.47 23.33 -21.00
N HIS A 16 -6.79 22.93 -19.93
CA HIS A 16 -6.54 23.80 -18.79
C HIS A 16 -5.12 23.59 -18.29
N VAL A 17 -4.42 24.70 -18.05
CA VAL A 17 -3.07 24.66 -17.50
C VAL A 17 -3.17 24.32 -16.01
N VAL A 18 -2.44 23.30 -15.57
CA VAL A 18 -2.36 22.96 -14.14
C VAL A 18 -1.75 24.15 -13.40
N GLN A 19 -2.54 24.80 -12.55
CA GLN A 19 -2.06 25.91 -11.75
C GLN A 19 -1.20 25.36 -10.60
N PRO A 20 0.11 25.65 -10.57
CA PRO A 20 0.93 25.27 -9.42
C PRO A 20 0.40 25.98 -8.18
N PHE A 21 0.43 25.31 -7.03
CA PHE A 21 -0.05 25.84 -5.75
C PHE A 21 -1.56 26.17 -5.69
N TYR A 22 -2.40 25.52 -6.50
CA TYR A 22 -3.86 25.66 -6.44
C TYR A 22 -4.44 25.43 -5.02
N PHE A 23 -3.84 24.51 -4.25
CA PHE A 23 -4.25 24.17 -2.88
C PHE A 23 -3.46 24.91 -1.78
N GLY A 24 -2.66 25.92 -2.14
CA GLY A 24 -1.82 26.70 -1.22
C GLY A 24 -0.32 26.40 -1.33
N THR A 25 0.47 27.12 -0.53
CA THR A 25 1.92 26.92 -0.43
C THR A 25 2.25 25.70 0.43
N PRO A 26 3.36 24.97 0.17
CA PRO A 26 3.76 23.84 1.01
C PRO A 26 3.96 24.29 2.47
N THR A 27 3.17 23.74 3.39
CA THR A 27 3.36 23.89 4.83
C THR A 27 4.04 22.64 5.39
N PHE A 28 5.00 22.84 6.29
CA PHE A 28 5.76 21.74 6.89
C PHE A 28 5.32 21.55 8.33
N GLU A 29 4.38 20.62 8.53
CA GLU A 29 3.94 20.22 9.86
C GLU A 29 4.50 18.84 10.22
N VAL A 30 5.19 18.78 11.36
CA VAL A 30 5.93 17.58 11.78
C VAL A 30 5.01 16.37 11.96
N VAL A 31 3.82 16.57 12.55
CA VAL A 31 2.89 15.49 12.87
C VAL A 31 2.32 14.83 11.60
N PRO A 32 1.73 15.56 10.63
CA PRO A 32 1.31 14.98 9.34
C PRO A 32 2.46 14.34 8.56
N ILE A 33 3.67 14.90 8.59
CA ILE A 33 4.85 14.33 7.93
C ILE A 33 5.16 12.94 8.50
N LEU A 34 5.23 12.81 9.83
CA LEU A 34 5.47 11.52 10.49
C LEU A 34 4.35 10.51 10.19
N THR A 35 3.09 10.95 10.21
CA THR A 35 1.94 10.11 9.83
C THR A 35 2.06 9.62 8.39
N MET A 36 2.39 10.51 7.45
CA MET A 36 2.57 10.15 6.04
C MET A 36 3.74 9.19 5.81
N ILE A 37 4.83 9.34 6.55
CA ILE A 37 5.95 8.38 6.52
C ILE A 37 5.49 6.99 6.99
N LEU A 38 4.75 6.90 8.09
CA LEU A 38 4.22 5.62 8.57
C LEU A 38 3.25 5.00 7.57
N VAL A 39 2.32 5.80 7.02
CA VAL A 39 1.38 5.34 5.98
C VAL A 39 2.15 4.85 4.75
N ALA A 40 3.22 5.54 4.34
CA ALA A 40 4.04 5.11 3.22
C ALA A 40 4.73 3.77 3.50
N ILE A 41 5.28 3.55 4.71
CA ILE A 41 5.87 2.26 5.10
C ILE A 41 4.83 1.14 5.05
N VAL A 42 3.63 1.38 5.59
CA VAL A 42 2.56 0.37 5.57
C VAL A 42 2.07 0.11 4.14
N SER A 43 1.94 1.15 3.32
CA SER A 43 1.54 1.01 1.91
C SER A 43 2.56 0.20 1.09
N VAL A 44 3.86 0.34 1.39
CA VAL A 44 4.90 -0.52 0.80
C VAL A 44 4.75 -1.97 1.25
N ALA A 45 4.43 -2.21 2.53
CA ALA A 45 4.17 -3.55 3.04
C ALA A 45 2.94 -4.19 2.40
N GLU A 46 1.84 -3.44 2.24
CA GLU A 46 0.61 -3.87 1.55
C GLU A 46 0.91 -4.27 0.10
N SER A 47 1.59 -3.39 -0.65
CA SER A 47 1.95 -3.63 -2.04
C SER A 47 2.84 -4.86 -2.20
N THR A 48 3.87 -4.97 -1.35
CA THR A 48 4.76 -6.14 -1.30
C THR A 48 3.97 -7.43 -1.07
N GLY A 49 3.03 -7.38 -0.13
CA GLY A 49 2.12 -8.48 0.16
C GLY A 49 1.33 -8.90 -1.07
N VAL A 50 0.61 -7.98 -1.71
CA VAL A 50 -0.17 -8.24 -2.94
C VAL A 50 0.71 -8.83 -4.04
N PHE A 51 1.93 -8.33 -4.22
CA PHE A 51 2.87 -8.89 -5.19
C PHE A 51 3.27 -10.32 -4.84
N MET A 52 3.71 -10.61 -3.61
CA MET A 52 4.07 -11.96 -3.16
C MET A 52 2.93 -12.95 -3.34
N ALA A 53 1.73 -12.48 -3.02
CA ALA A 53 0.53 -13.24 -3.11
C ALA A 53 0.20 -13.54 -4.59
N LEU A 54 0.36 -12.58 -5.50
CA LEU A 54 0.11 -12.72 -6.94
C LEU A 54 1.04 -13.75 -7.60
N GLY A 55 2.34 -13.76 -7.31
CA GLY A 55 3.21 -14.76 -7.94
C GLY A 55 3.04 -16.17 -7.41
N LYS A 56 2.56 -16.36 -6.17
CA LYS A 56 2.10 -17.68 -5.72
C LYS A 56 0.91 -18.20 -6.53
N ILE A 57 -0.01 -17.33 -6.96
CA ILE A 57 -1.13 -17.71 -7.85
C ILE A 57 -0.59 -18.05 -9.25
N LEU A 58 0.44 -17.34 -9.71
CA LEU A 58 1.03 -17.50 -11.03
C LEU A 58 2.17 -18.53 -11.08
N ASP A 59 2.26 -19.38 -10.05
CA ASP A 59 3.25 -20.46 -9.91
C ASP A 59 4.70 -20.00 -10.16
N LYS A 60 5.01 -18.78 -9.68
CA LYS A 60 6.34 -18.18 -9.74
C LYS A 60 6.86 -17.89 -8.34
N ASP A 61 8.03 -18.45 -8.06
CA ASP A 61 8.75 -18.15 -6.82
C ASP A 61 9.22 -16.71 -6.81
N LEU A 62 8.56 -15.95 -5.97
CA LEU A 62 8.77 -14.54 -5.82
C LEU A 62 9.86 -14.27 -4.79
N SER A 63 11.11 -14.13 -5.24
CA SER A 63 12.25 -13.72 -4.39
C SER A 63 12.25 -12.23 -4.03
N SER A 64 12.67 -11.85 -2.82
CA SER A 64 12.82 -10.45 -2.38
C SER A 64 13.69 -9.60 -3.34
N LYS A 65 14.63 -10.23 -4.05
CA LYS A 65 15.45 -9.59 -5.10
C LYS A 65 14.63 -9.09 -6.30
N ASP A 66 13.50 -9.74 -6.60
CA ASP A 66 12.65 -9.38 -7.75
C ASP A 66 11.67 -8.25 -7.41
N LEU A 67 11.28 -8.15 -6.13
CA LEU A 67 10.56 -6.99 -5.58
C LEU A 67 11.46 -5.75 -5.61
N ALA A 68 12.66 -5.85 -5.05
CA ALA A 68 13.60 -4.74 -4.95
C ALA A 68 13.97 -4.12 -6.31
N ARG A 69 13.96 -4.93 -7.38
CA ARG A 69 14.29 -4.48 -8.73
C ARG A 69 13.08 -4.06 -9.58
N GLY A 70 11.85 -4.14 -9.06
CA GLY A 70 10.63 -3.72 -9.79
C GLY A 70 10.27 -4.57 -11.03
N TYR A 71 10.97 -5.69 -11.28
CA TYR A 71 10.89 -6.45 -12.54
C TYR A 71 9.71 -7.43 -12.64
N ARG A 72 8.75 -7.42 -11.70
CA ARG A 72 7.77 -8.52 -11.58
C ARG A 72 6.56 -8.42 -12.50
N LEU A 73 6.01 -7.23 -12.72
CA LEU A 73 4.96 -7.03 -13.73
C LEU A 73 5.49 -7.37 -15.13
N VAL A 74 6.75 -7.02 -15.39
CA VAL A 74 7.49 -7.30 -16.63
C VAL A 74 7.61 -8.81 -16.91
N GLN A 75 7.76 -9.65 -15.89
CA GLN A 75 7.82 -11.11 -16.06
C GLN A 75 6.46 -11.74 -16.41
N MET A 76 5.36 -11.05 -16.12
CA MET A 76 3.99 -11.51 -16.38
C MET A 76 3.50 -10.99 -17.74
N THR A 77 3.74 -9.70 -18.03
CA THR A 77 3.37 -9.06 -19.29
C THR A 77 4.35 -9.37 -20.42
N ARG A 78 5.54 -9.92 -20.10
CA ARG A 78 6.70 -10.11 -21.00
C ARG A 78 7.24 -8.81 -21.63
N VAL A 79 6.74 -7.64 -21.23
CA VAL A 79 7.20 -6.35 -21.77
C VAL A 79 8.28 -5.78 -20.86
N LYS A 80 9.54 -5.89 -21.30
CA LYS A 80 10.75 -5.46 -20.57
C LYS A 80 11.19 -4.02 -20.88
N THR A 81 10.53 -3.35 -21.83
CA THR A 81 10.96 -2.04 -22.32
C THR A 81 10.55 -0.92 -21.36
N ARG A 82 11.46 0.06 -21.16
CA ARG A 82 11.16 1.28 -20.39
C ARG A 82 10.19 2.20 -21.13
N ASP A 83 10.08 2.02 -22.45
CA ASP A 83 9.24 2.82 -23.32
C ASP A 83 7.76 2.79 -22.91
N VAL A 84 7.27 1.65 -22.39
CA VAL A 84 5.88 1.57 -21.89
C VAL A 84 5.66 2.52 -20.72
N ILE A 85 6.63 2.63 -19.81
CA ILE A 85 6.54 3.54 -18.65
C ILE A 85 6.58 4.99 -19.13
N VAL A 86 7.45 5.30 -20.10
CA VAL A 86 7.56 6.64 -20.69
C VAL A 86 6.27 7.03 -21.42
N VAL A 87 5.72 6.14 -22.26
CA VAL A 87 4.48 6.38 -23.00
C VAL A 87 3.29 6.50 -22.05
N ALA A 88 3.19 5.62 -21.05
CA ALA A 88 2.11 5.69 -20.05
C ALA A 88 2.21 6.96 -19.20
N GLY A 89 3.41 7.32 -18.74
CA GLY A 89 3.64 8.57 -18.00
C GLY A 89 3.32 9.80 -18.83
N GLY A 90 3.77 9.83 -20.09
CA GLY A 90 3.43 10.89 -21.04
C GLY A 90 1.92 10.99 -21.27
N LEU A 91 1.23 9.86 -21.46
CA LEU A 91 -0.22 9.82 -21.59
C LEU A 91 -0.93 10.38 -20.35
N LEU A 92 -0.49 10.02 -19.14
CA LEU A 92 -1.04 10.57 -17.90
C LEU A 92 -0.85 12.08 -17.79
N VAL A 93 0.33 12.59 -18.19
CA VAL A 93 0.59 14.03 -18.23
C VAL A 93 -0.38 14.71 -19.20
N VAL A 94 -0.55 14.18 -20.42
CA VAL A 94 -1.48 14.74 -21.41
C VAL A 94 -2.93 14.71 -20.91
N ILE A 95 -3.37 13.60 -20.32
CA ILE A 95 -4.72 13.47 -19.75
C ILE A 95 -4.94 14.49 -18.62
N GLY A 96 -3.90 14.79 -17.81
CA GLY A 96 -3.96 15.79 -16.76
C GLY A 96 -4.27 17.22 -17.23
N PHE A 97 -3.95 17.55 -18.50
CA PHE A 97 -4.29 18.84 -19.11
C PHE A 97 -5.68 18.90 -19.74
N VAL A 98 -6.44 17.80 -19.71
CA VAL A 98 -7.78 17.68 -20.30
C VAL A 98 -8.83 17.52 -19.18
N PRO A 99 -9.36 18.62 -18.61
CA PRO A 99 -10.37 18.59 -17.54
C PRO A 99 -11.61 17.78 -17.88
N LYS A 100 -11.94 17.63 -19.17
CA LYS A 100 -13.05 16.77 -19.61
C LYS A 100 -12.92 15.32 -19.15
N ILE A 101 -11.70 14.78 -19.06
CA ILE A 101 -11.48 13.42 -18.54
C ILE A 101 -11.81 13.37 -17.04
N ALA A 102 -11.44 14.41 -16.28
CA ALA A 102 -11.83 14.53 -14.88
C ALA A 102 -13.35 14.70 -14.72
N ALA A 103 -14.00 15.47 -15.60
CA ALA A 103 -15.45 15.64 -15.62
C ALA A 103 -16.18 14.32 -15.95
N LEU A 104 -15.64 13.48 -16.85
CA LEU A 104 -16.14 12.14 -17.10
C LEU A 104 -16.06 11.25 -15.86
N ALA A 105 -14.96 11.34 -15.10
CA ALA A 105 -14.81 10.60 -13.86
C ALA A 105 -15.85 10.99 -12.79
N GLN A 106 -16.33 12.24 -12.78
CA GLN A 106 -17.40 12.70 -11.89
C GLN A 106 -18.78 12.12 -12.20
N LEU A 107 -18.98 11.56 -13.41
CA LEU A 107 -20.23 10.91 -13.78
C LEU A 107 -20.34 9.49 -13.22
N VAL A 108 -19.24 8.92 -12.73
CA VAL A 108 -19.22 7.57 -12.17
C VAL A 108 -20.09 7.57 -10.91
N PRO A 109 -21.19 6.80 -10.88
CA PRO A 109 -22.08 6.80 -9.73
C PRO A 109 -21.37 6.27 -8.48
N GLY A 110 -21.74 6.80 -7.32
CA GLY A 110 -21.20 6.34 -6.03
C GLY A 110 -21.39 4.84 -5.79
N SER A 111 -22.45 4.23 -6.35
CA SER A 111 -22.69 2.79 -6.29
C SER A 111 -21.66 1.96 -7.05
N VAL A 112 -21.14 2.46 -8.18
CA VAL A 112 -20.08 1.80 -8.96
C VAL A 112 -18.74 1.92 -8.26
N LEU A 113 -18.43 3.13 -7.76
CA LEU A 113 -17.22 3.37 -6.96
C LEU A 113 -17.21 2.49 -5.69
N GLY A 114 -18.35 2.39 -5.01
CA GLY A 114 -18.49 1.50 -3.85
C GLY A 114 -18.29 0.03 -4.19
N GLY A 115 -18.91 -0.46 -5.28
CA GLY A 115 -18.72 -1.84 -5.75
C GLY A 115 -17.27 -2.15 -6.13
N ALA A 116 -16.60 -1.22 -6.83
CA ALA A 116 -15.19 -1.34 -7.16
C ALA A 116 -14.31 -1.34 -5.89
N MET A 117 -14.60 -0.49 -4.90
CA MET A 117 -13.88 -0.48 -3.62
C MET A 117 -14.03 -1.81 -2.87
N VAL A 118 -15.24 -2.36 -2.78
CA VAL A 118 -15.47 -3.67 -2.13
C VAL A 118 -14.63 -4.77 -2.77
N ALA A 119 -14.55 -4.79 -4.11
CA ALA A 119 -13.71 -5.76 -4.83
C ALA A 119 -12.22 -5.55 -4.56
N LEU A 120 -11.73 -4.30 -4.61
CA LEU A 120 -10.32 -3.97 -4.37
C LEU A 120 -9.90 -4.29 -2.93
N PHE A 121 -10.67 -3.86 -1.93
CA PHE A 121 -10.40 -4.16 -0.53
C PHE A 121 -10.55 -5.66 -0.22
N GLY A 122 -11.52 -6.35 -0.83
CA GLY A 122 -11.67 -7.80 -0.71
C GLY A 122 -10.43 -8.55 -1.23
N MET A 123 -9.86 -8.10 -2.34
CA MET A 123 -8.59 -8.63 -2.87
C MET A 123 -7.41 -8.38 -1.91
N VAL A 124 -7.32 -7.20 -1.29
CA VAL A 124 -6.29 -6.87 -0.30
C VAL A 124 -6.42 -7.78 0.94
N VAL A 125 -7.63 -7.98 1.46
CA VAL A 125 -7.89 -8.88 2.60
C VAL A 125 -7.52 -10.33 2.25
N SER A 126 -7.95 -10.83 1.08
CA SER A 126 -7.62 -12.18 0.61
C SER A 126 -6.10 -12.39 0.45
N SER A 127 -5.40 -11.37 -0.06
CA SER A 127 -3.94 -11.35 -0.12
C SER A 127 -3.32 -11.44 1.29
N GLY A 128 -3.81 -10.64 2.24
CA GLY A 128 -3.38 -10.67 3.64
C GLY A 128 -3.52 -12.05 4.28
N ILE A 129 -4.69 -12.69 4.15
CA ILE A 129 -4.95 -14.04 4.69
C ILE A 129 -3.98 -15.06 4.08
N ARG A 130 -3.72 -14.99 2.76
CA ARG A 130 -2.78 -15.90 2.08
C ARG A 130 -1.33 -15.73 2.58
N ILE A 131 -0.92 -14.50 2.88
CA ILE A 131 0.40 -14.24 3.45
C ILE A 131 0.50 -14.87 4.83
N LEU A 132 -0.50 -14.63 5.70
CA LEU A 132 -0.54 -15.23 7.04
C LEU A 132 -0.49 -16.76 6.98
N GLY A 133 -1.35 -17.38 6.17
CA GLY A 133 -1.41 -18.85 6.07
C GLY A 133 -0.18 -19.51 5.46
N SER A 134 0.72 -18.75 4.83
CA SER A 134 1.91 -19.31 4.18
C SER A 134 3.25 -18.87 4.78
N GLN A 135 3.26 -17.85 5.63
CA GLN A 135 4.47 -17.30 6.25
C GLN A 135 4.42 -17.34 7.79
N VAL A 136 3.27 -17.60 8.39
CA VAL A 136 3.06 -17.57 9.85
C VAL A 136 2.56 -18.92 10.34
N ASP A 137 3.11 -19.41 11.45
CA ASP A 137 2.58 -20.58 12.15
C ASP A 137 1.34 -20.19 12.96
N LEU A 138 0.17 -20.58 12.46
CA LEU A 138 -1.13 -20.30 13.07
C LEU A 138 -1.50 -21.28 14.19
N ASN A 139 -0.68 -22.28 14.49
CA ASN A 139 -0.92 -23.16 15.65
C ASN A 139 -0.43 -22.53 16.96
N ARG A 140 0.41 -21.49 16.86
CA ARG A 140 0.90 -20.74 18.02
C ARG A 140 -0.15 -19.73 18.48
N HIS A 141 -0.61 -19.89 19.71
CA HIS A 141 -1.58 -19.00 20.33
C HIS A 141 -1.10 -17.54 20.33
N GLU A 142 0.21 -17.29 20.51
CA GLU A 142 0.76 -15.93 20.48
C GLU A 142 0.50 -15.23 19.13
N ASN A 143 0.71 -15.93 18.01
CA ASN A 143 0.51 -15.38 16.68
C ASN A 143 -0.97 -15.10 16.41
N LEU A 144 -1.87 -15.99 16.86
CA LEU A 144 -3.32 -15.78 16.76
C LEU A 144 -3.78 -14.56 17.57
N PHE A 145 -3.25 -14.35 18.77
CA PHE A 145 -3.54 -13.16 19.58
C PHE A 145 -3.07 -11.87 18.91
N ILE A 146 -1.85 -11.86 18.34
CA ILE A 146 -1.32 -10.71 17.61
C ILE A 146 -2.25 -10.34 16.44
N ILE A 147 -2.70 -11.33 15.66
CA ILE A 147 -3.61 -11.11 14.53
C ILE A 147 -4.97 -10.58 15.03
N ALA A 148 -5.56 -11.20 16.04
CA ALA A 148 -6.88 -10.83 16.55
C ALA A 148 -6.90 -9.39 17.09
N CYS A 149 -5.92 -9.03 17.92
CA CYS A 149 -5.86 -7.70 18.52
C CYS A 149 -5.50 -6.61 17.49
N SER A 150 -4.62 -6.89 16.53
CA SER A 150 -4.27 -5.91 15.49
C SER A 150 -5.43 -5.62 14.54
N VAL A 151 -6.12 -6.66 14.05
CA VAL A 151 -7.31 -6.51 13.21
C VAL A 151 -8.45 -5.86 14.00
N GLY A 152 -8.67 -6.30 15.24
CA GLY A 152 -9.69 -5.74 16.13
C GLY A 152 -9.46 -4.25 16.41
N MET A 153 -8.23 -3.84 16.70
CA MET A 153 -7.91 -2.43 16.92
C MET A 153 -8.04 -1.62 15.63
N GLY A 154 -7.50 -2.09 14.51
CA GLY A 154 -7.57 -1.37 13.23
C GLY A 154 -9.01 -1.13 12.75
N LEU A 155 -9.87 -2.15 12.86
CA LEU A 155 -11.30 -2.01 12.57
C LEU A 155 -12.01 -1.16 13.62
N GLY A 156 -11.67 -1.34 14.90
CA GLY A 156 -12.28 -0.62 16.02
C GLY A 156 -12.14 0.90 15.91
N VAL A 157 -10.95 1.38 15.59
CA VAL A 157 -10.70 2.81 15.33
C VAL A 157 -11.52 3.32 14.15
N THR A 158 -11.60 2.53 13.08
CA THR A 158 -12.30 2.94 11.85
C THR A 158 -13.81 3.05 12.07
N VAL A 159 -14.38 2.16 12.89
CA VAL A 159 -15.82 2.13 13.19
C VAL A 159 -16.19 3.13 14.31
N VAL A 160 -15.27 3.41 15.23
CA VAL A 160 -15.47 4.36 16.34
C VAL A 160 -14.39 5.45 16.30
N PRO A 161 -14.52 6.46 15.40
CA PRO A 161 -13.51 7.52 15.26
C PRO A 161 -13.32 8.35 16.53
N GLN A 162 -14.33 8.40 17.41
CA GLN A 162 -14.29 9.14 18.68
C GLN A 162 -13.51 8.41 19.79
N LEU A 163 -12.98 7.20 19.54
CA LEU A 163 -12.27 6.40 20.54
C LEU A 163 -11.09 7.15 21.17
N PHE A 164 -10.47 8.07 20.43
CA PHE A 164 -9.33 8.88 20.88
C PHE A 164 -9.65 10.36 21.09
N ALA A 165 -10.93 10.74 21.26
CA ALA A 165 -11.32 12.14 21.43
C ALA A 165 -10.67 12.85 22.64
N GLY A 166 -10.30 12.10 23.69
CA GLY A 166 -9.57 12.62 24.85
C GLY A 166 -8.03 12.56 24.73
N ALA A 167 -7.52 12.01 23.62
CA ALA A 167 -6.08 11.91 23.37
C ALA A 167 -5.55 13.24 22.77
N PRO A 168 -4.25 13.53 22.93
CA PRO A 168 -3.64 14.73 22.31
C PRO A 168 -3.73 14.70 20.78
N ASP A 169 -3.73 15.87 20.14
CA ASP A 169 -3.96 16.03 18.69
C ASP A 169 -3.08 15.13 17.82
N TRP A 170 -1.80 14.97 18.20
CA TRP A 170 -0.86 14.10 17.49
C TRP A 170 -1.31 12.62 17.49
N ALA A 171 -1.90 12.16 18.60
CA ALA A 171 -2.37 10.79 18.74
C ALA A 171 -3.66 10.59 17.95
N GLN A 172 -4.54 11.59 17.89
CA GLN A 172 -5.78 11.52 17.09
C GLN A 172 -5.47 11.40 15.59
N ILE A 173 -4.50 12.17 15.09
CA ILE A 173 -4.10 12.14 13.67
C ILE A 173 -3.51 10.78 13.29
N MET A 174 -2.69 10.18 14.16
CA MET A 174 -2.02 8.91 13.89
C MET A 174 -2.90 7.70 14.16
N LEU A 175 -3.46 7.63 15.37
CA LEU A 175 -4.28 6.50 15.83
C LEU A 175 -5.69 6.55 15.28
N GLY A 176 -6.15 7.67 14.70
CA GLY A 176 -7.43 7.75 13.96
C GLY A 176 -7.42 6.99 12.63
N ASN A 177 -6.25 6.57 12.13
CA ASN A 177 -6.14 5.73 10.95
C ASN A 177 -6.07 4.25 11.35
N GLY A 178 -7.09 3.48 10.98
CA GLY A 178 -7.19 2.06 11.30
C GLY A 178 -6.00 1.22 10.81
N ILE A 179 -5.39 1.60 9.68
CA ILE A 179 -4.20 0.92 9.14
C ILE A 179 -3.01 1.11 10.08
N ILE A 180 -2.80 2.34 10.57
CA ILE A 180 -1.69 2.67 11.46
C ILE A 180 -1.92 2.03 12.83
N ALA A 181 -3.12 2.19 13.39
CA ALA A 181 -3.47 1.64 14.70
C ALA A 181 -3.32 0.10 14.74
N GLY A 182 -3.84 -0.59 13.72
CA GLY A 182 -3.68 -2.04 13.60
C GLY A 182 -2.22 -2.47 13.42
N SER A 183 -1.46 -1.78 12.54
CA SER A 183 -0.04 -2.09 12.30
C SER A 183 0.81 -1.87 13.56
N PHE A 184 0.59 -0.76 14.27
CA PHE A 184 1.29 -0.46 15.51
C PHE A 184 1.00 -1.51 16.58
N THR A 185 -0.27 -1.92 16.72
CA THR A 185 -0.68 -2.99 17.64
C THR A 185 -0.02 -4.32 17.29
N ALA A 186 0.03 -4.68 16.01
CA ALA A 186 0.68 -5.90 15.55
C ALA A 186 2.18 -5.90 15.89
N ILE A 187 2.88 -4.79 15.59
CA ILE A 187 4.31 -4.64 15.89
C ILE A 187 4.55 -4.72 17.39
N PHE A 188 3.77 -3.97 18.18
CA PHE A 188 3.88 -3.95 19.63
C PHE A 188 3.67 -5.32 20.25
N MET A 189 2.61 -6.05 19.88
CA MET A 189 2.36 -7.39 20.42
C MET A 189 3.34 -8.42 19.90
N ASN A 190 3.82 -8.30 18.67
CA ASN A 190 4.86 -9.18 18.16
C ASN A 190 6.17 -8.99 18.92
N LEU A 191 6.54 -7.75 19.25
CA LEU A 191 7.69 -7.47 20.11
C LEU A 191 7.49 -8.01 21.53
N LEU A 192 6.27 -7.91 22.07
CA LEU A 192 5.95 -8.39 23.41
C LEU A 192 6.03 -9.92 23.55
N PHE A 193 5.49 -10.66 22.58
CA PHE A 193 5.39 -12.12 22.67
C PHE A 193 6.52 -12.88 21.99
N ASN A 194 7.02 -12.39 20.86
CA ASN A 194 8.10 -13.05 20.11
C ASN A 194 9.47 -12.40 20.32
N GLY A 195 9.53 -11.28 21.07
CA GLY A 195 10.76 -10.52 21.31
C GLY A 195 11.30 -9.81 20.07
N LEU A 196 12.30 -8.95 20.26
CA LEU A 196 13.25 -8.66 19.19
C LEU A 196 13.99 -9.97 18.92
N GLY A 197 13.62 -10.67 17.84
CA GLY A 197 14.26 -11.93 17.46
C GLY A 197 15.76 -11.84 17.70
N THR A 198 16.26 -12.73 18.55
CA THR A 198 17.64 -12.77 19.04
C THR A 198 18.60 -12.44 17.88
N GLN A 199 19.63 -11.65 18.13
CA GLN A 199 20.71 -11.20 17.22
C GLN A 199 21.07 -12.16 16.06
N ALA A 200 20.92 -13.48 16.26
CA ALA A 200 20.99 -14.52 15.24
C ALA A 200 20.09 -14.33 13.99
N THR A 201 18.88 -13.77 14.09
CA THR A 201 18.01 -13.56 12.91
C THR A 201 18.46 -12.34 12.10
N ALA A 202 18.88 -11.26 12.77
CA ALA A 202 19.48 -10.10 12.12
C ALA A 202 20.83 -10.44 11.48
N ALA A 203 21.67 -11.25 12.16
CA ALA A 203 22.93 -11.75 11.63
C ALA A 203 22.74 -12.65 10.40
N LYS A 204 21.76 -13.57 10.42
CA LYS A 204 21.42 -14.41 9.26
C LYS A 204 20.84 -13.61 8.10
N MET A 205 20.05 -12.58 8.37
CA MET A 205 19.56 -11.67 7.33
C MET A 205 20.70 -10.83 6.74
N ALA A 206 21.63 -10.35 7.57
CA ALA A 206 22.82 -9.63 7.13
C ALA A 206 23.78 -10.50 6.32
N GLU A 207 24.04 -11.76 6.72
CA GLU A 207 24.81 -12.73 5.93
C GLU A 207 24.13 -13.04 4.60
N ARG A 208 22.81 -13.30 4.59
CA ARG A 208 22.06 -13.48 3.34
C ARG A 208 22.15 -12.25 2.47
N GLN A 209 22.04 -11.04 3.02
CA GLN A 209 22.17 -9.81 2.24
C GLN A 209 23.60 -9.60 1.73
N ALA A 210 24.62 -9.95 2.52
CA ALA A 210 26.01 -9.92 2.11
C ALA A 210 26.28 -10.90 0.95
N ASP A 211 25.82 -12.15 1.02
CA ASP A 211 25.92 -13.12 -0.08
C ASP A 211 25.14 -12.67 -1.33
N VAL A 212 24.06 -11.92 -1.14
CA VAL A 212 23.26 -11.37 -2.23
C VAL A 212 23.95 -10.19 -2.90
N ILE A 213 24.71 -9.37 -2.15
CA ILE A 213 25.49 -8.23 -2.65
C ILE A 213 26.85 -8.68 -3.21
N LEU A 214 27.45 -9.71 -2.62
CA LEU A 214 28.76 -10.26 -2.97
C LEU A 214 28.68 -11.45 -3.96
N GLY A 215 27.47 -11.88 -4.31
CA GLY A 215 27.23 -13.03 -5.17
C GLY A 215 27.60 -12.82 -6.64
N ASP A 216 28.75 -13.41 -7.00
CA ASP A 216 29.23 -13.80 -8.34
C ASP A 216 30.11 -12.79 -9.11
N ASN A 217 31.35 -12.65 -8.66
CA ASN A 217 32.47 -12.10 -9.45
C ASN A 217 33.66 -13.08 -9.51
N GLY A 218 33.41 -14.40 -9.50
CA GLY A 218 34.50 -15.36 -9.30
C GLY A 218 34.37 -16.76 -9.90
N LYS A 219 33.35 -17.08 -10.70
CA LYS A 219 33.29 -18.38 -11.39
C LYS A 219 32.93 -18.24 -12.86
N SER A 220 33.83 -17.62 -13.61
CA SER A 220 34.02 -17.93 -15.02
C SER A 220 35.52 -18.05 -15.27
N ALA A 221 36.00 -19.29 -15.19
CA ALA A 221 37.24 -19.76 -15.77
C ALA A 221 36.88 -21.02 -16.57
#